data_AF-A0A654TZE0-F1
#
_entry.id   AF-A0A654TZE0-F1
#
_cell.length_a   1.000
_cell.length_b   1.000
_cell.length_c   1.000
_cell.angle_alpha   90.00
_cell.angle_beta   90.00
_cell.angle_gamma   90.00
#
_symmetry.space_group_name_H-M   'P 1'
#
loop_
_entity.id
_entity.type
_entity.pdbx_description
1 polymer ?
#
loop_
_entity_poly.entity_id
_entity_poly.type
_entity_poly.pdbx_seq_one_letter_code
_entity_poly.pdbx_strand_id
1 'polypeptide(L)'
;MTAASRDLMGLHDFAAFCRHREGATTIRDLQRLDWSRAGTLVTAHVTADAFCWSMVRSLVGALLAVGEHRRATTWCRELLTATGRSSDFAVAPAHGLTLIQVDYPPDDQLASRNLVTRDVRSG
;
A
#
# COMPACT_ATOMS: atom_id res chain seq x y z
N MET A 1 -4.88 -13.46 -5.24
CA MET A 1 -4.65 -12.34 -4.29
C MET A 1 -3.38 -12.55 -3.45
N THR A 2 -3.30 -13.59 -2.60
CA THR A 2 -2.14 -13.81 -1.71
C THR A 2 -0.77 -13.81 -2.41
N ALA A 3 -0.64 -14.50 -3.55
CA ALA A 3 0.64 -14.52 -4.28
C ALA A 3 1.05 -13.13 -4.80
N ALA A 4 0.12 -12.39 -5.43
CA ALA A 4 0.36 -11.02 -5.91
C ALA A 4 0.67 -10.04 -4.77
N SER A 5 0.08 -10.24 -3.58
CA SER A 5 0.38 -9.43 -2.39
C SER A 5 1.83 -9.54 -1.95
N ARG A 6 2.46 -10.72 -2.07
CA ARG A 6 3.85 -10.92 -1.67
C ARG A 6 4.82 -10.11 -2.52
N ASP A 7 4.48 -9.90 -3.79
CA ASP A 7 5.31 -9.11 -4.71
C ASP A 7 5.36 -7.62 -4.36
N LEU A 8 4.42 -7.13 -3.55
CA LEU A 8 4.31 -5.74 -3.12
C LEU A 8 5.00 -5.47 -1.77
N MET A 9 5.47 -6.52 -1.08
CA MET A 9 6.08 -6.39 0.25
C MET A 9 7.48 -5.76 0.18
N GLY A 10 7.84 -4.99 1.22
CA GLY A 10 9.14 -4.33 1.36
C GLY A 10 9.16 -2.90 0.82
N LEU A 11 10.38 -2.39 0.60
CA LEU A 11 10.64 -1.02 0.15
C LEU A 11 10.48 -0.90 -1.36
N HIS A 12 9.48 -0.14 -1.81
CA HIS A 12 9.22 0.13 -3.23
C HIS A 12 8.76 1.56 -3.46
N ASP A 13 8.88 2.02 -4.71
CA ASP A 13 8.11 3.16 -5.19
C ASP A 13 6.68 2.72 -5.54
N PHE A 14 5.70 3.25 -4.80
CA PHE A 14 4.29 2.97 -5.01
C PHE A 14 3.60 4.01 -5.92
N ALA A 15 4.32 4.75 -6.77
CA ALA A 15 3.78 5.79 -7.64
C ALA A 15 2.51 5.38 -8.39
N ALA A 16 2.44 4.16 -8.93
CA ALA A 16 1.23 3.62 -9.57
C ALA A 16 -0.02 3.63 -8.68
N PHE A 17 0.17 3.44 -7.39
CA PHE A 17 -0.88 3.28 -6.38
C PHE A 17 -1.21 4.59 -5.64
N CYS A 18 -0.37 5.61 -5.79
CA CYS A 18 -0.52 6.88 -5.10
C CYS A 18 -1.28 7.91 -5.94
N ARG A 19 -2.11 8.72 -5.31
CA ARG A 19 -2.51 10.02 -5.89
C ARG A 19 -1.41 11.03 -5.63
N HIS A 20 -1.11 11.84 -6.65
CA HIS A 20 -0.12 12.89 -6.55
C HIS A 20 -0.45 13.84 -5.38
N ARG A 21 0.57 14.15 -4.59
CA ARG A 21 0.53 15.14 -3.52
C ARG A 21 1.88 15.84 -3.52
N GLU A 22 1.86 17.16 -3.68
CA GLU A 22 3.05 17.97 -3.71
C GLU A 22 3.88 17.80 -2.41
N GLY A 23 5.20 17.67 -2.56
CA GLY A 23 6.14 17.48 -1.45
C GLY A 23 6.07 16.11 -0.76
N ALA A 24 5.31 15.14 -1.29
CA ALA A 24 5.24 13.79 -0.73
C ALA A 24 5.99 12.77 -1.60
N THR A 25 6.84 11.95 -0.97
CA THR A 25 7.42 10.76 -1.62
C THR A 25 6.39 9.63 -1.72
N THR A 26 6.49 8.79 -2.75
CA THR A 26 5.71 7.55 -2.96
C THR A 26 6.48 6.29 -2.57
N ILE A 27 7.74 6.44 -2.14
CA ILE A 27 8.57 5.33 -1.67
C ILE A 27 8.14 4.93 -0.26
N ARG A 28 7.65 3.72 -0.06
CA ARG A 28 7.19 3.19 1.24
C ARG A 28 7.70 1.79 1.49
N ASP A 29 7.79 1.44 2.76
CA ASP A 29 8.09 0.08 3.19
C ASP A 29 6.79 -0.61 3.62
N LEU A 30 6.30 -1.51 2.78
CA LEU A 30 5.10 -2.31 3.06
C LEU A 30 5.48 -3.52 3.90
N GLN A 31 5.16 -3.44 5.19
CA GLN A 31 5.59 -4.39 6.23
C GLN A 31 4.62 -5.56 6.40
N ARG A 32 3.35 -5.36 6.04
CA ARG A 32 2.33 -6.41 6.07
C ARG A 32 1.32 -6.19 4.96
N LEU A 33 1.00 -7.26 4.25
CA LEU A 33 -0.11 -7.35 3.32
C LEU A 33 -0.59 -8.80 3.23
N ASP A 34 -1.58 -9.14 4.05
CA ASP A 34 -2.19 -10.47 4.06
C ASP A 34 -3.71 -10.41 4.08
N TRP A 35 -4.30 -11.59 3.87
CA TRP A 35 -5.72 -11.77 3.72
C TRP A 35 -6.21 -12.82 4.71
N SER A 36 -7.32 -12.53 5.37
CA SER A 36 -8.08 -13.49 6.17
C SER A 36 -9.50 -13.60 5.63
N ARG A 37 -10.14 -14.75 5.85
CA ARG A 37 -11.51 -15.00 5.37
C ARG A 37 -12.37 -15.55 6.50
N ALA A 38 -13.54 -14.94 6.69
CA ALA A 38 -14.58 -15.39 7.61
C ALA A 38 -15.89 -15.51 6.82
N GLY A 39 -16.26 -16.74 6.43
CA GLY A 39 -17.40 -16.98 5.55
C GLY A 39 -17.23 -16.30 4.19
N THR A 40 -18.06 -15.32 3.89
CA THR A 40 -18.01 -14.51 2.66
C THR A 40 -17.20 -13.21 2.82
N LEU A 41 -16.86 -12.82 4.05
CA LEU A 41 -16.04 -11.63 4.31
C LEU A 41 -14.56 -11.95 4.11
N VAL A 42 -13.89 -11.13 3.31
CA VAL A 42 -12.43 -11.18 3.09
C VAL A 42 -11.83 -9.88 3.62
N THR A 43 -10.89 -10.00 4.55
CA THR A 43 -10.25 -8.86 5.23
C THR A 43 -8.78 -8.78 4.84
N ALA A 44 -8.36 -7.63 4.34
CA ALA A 44 -6.95 -7.31 4.11
C ALA A 44 -6.35 -6.64 5.34
N HIS A 45 -5.21 -7.12 5.83
CA HIS A 45 -4.40 -6.42 6.82
C HIS A 45 -3.21 -5.78 6.15
N VAL A 46 -3.05 -4.46 6.35
CA VAL A 46 -2.01 -3.67 5.69
C VAL A 46 -1.26 -2.86 6.73
N THR A 47 0.05 -3.02 6.81
CA THR A 47 0.95 -2.26 7.69
C THR A 47 2.11 -1.73 6.86
N ALA A 48 2.50 -0.48 7.09
CA ALA A 48 3.64 0.15 6.43
C ALA A 48 4.27 1.19 7.36
N ASP A 49 5.50 1.60 7.04
CA ASP A 49 6.16 2.73 7.71
C ASP A 49 5.38 4.04 7.59
N ALA A 50 4.74 4.24 6.44
CA ALA A 50 3.73 5.26 6.17
C ALA A 50 2.91 4.87 4.94
N PHE A 51 1.81 5.58 4.67
CA PHE A 51 1.00 5.40 3.47
C PHE A 51 0.98 6.69 2.64
N CYS A 52 1.18 6.58 1.32
CA CYS A 52 0.93 7.71 0.41
C CYS A 52 -0.59 7.91 0.20
N TRP A 53 -0.98 9.02 -0.42
CA TRP A 53 -2.39 9.33 -0.62
C TRP A 53 -3.08 8.27 -1.49
N SER A 54 -4.18 7.70 -0.99
CA SER A 54 -4.95 6.62 -1.63
C SER A 54 -4.27 5.24 -1.69
N MET A 55 -3.06 5.07 -1.16
CA MET A 55 -2.25 3.84 -1.30
C MET A 55 -3.04 2.56 -1.02
N VAL A 56 -3.59 2.42 0.19
CA VAL A 56 -4.24 1.17 0.65
C VAL A 56 -5.41 0.80 -0.26
N ARG A 57 -6.26 1.77 -0.59
CA ARG A 57 -7.43 1.53 -1.45
C ARG A 57 -7.04 1.20 -2.89
N SER A 58 -5.93 1.75 -3.38
CA SER A 58 -5.37 1.42 -4.69
C SER A 58 -4.79 0.01 -4.71
N LEU A 59 -4.02 -0.39 -3.68
CA LEU A 59 -3.49 -1.75 -3.53
C LEU A 59 -4.63 -2.77 -3.53
N VAL A 60 -5.67 -2.54 -2.72
CA VAL A 60 -6.86 -3.41 -2.68
C VAL A 60 -7.53 -3.48 -4.05
N GLY A 61 -7.71 -2.35 -4.73
CA GLY A 61 -8.30 -2.31 -6.08
C GLY A 61 -7.55 -3.13 -7.12
N ALA A 62 -6.22 -3.02 -7.15
CA ALA A 62 -5.38 -3.81 -8.05
C ALA A 62 -5.42 -5.32 -7.70
N LEU A 63 -5.37 -5.65 -6.41
CA LEU A 63 -5.41 -7.04 -5.94
C LEU A 63 -6.77 -7.70 -6.19
N LEU A 64 -7.87 -6.94 -6.13
CA LEU A 64 -9.19 -7.41 -6.54
C LEU A 64 -9.22 -7.76 -8.03
N ALA A 65 -8.60 -6.96 -8.91
CA ALA A 65 -8.51 -7.29 -10.34
C ALA A 65 -7.78 -8.62 -10.60
N VAL A 66 -6.76 -8.94 -9.79
CA VAL A 66 -6.09 -10.25 -9.81
C VAL A 66 -6.99 -11.34 -9.23
N GLY A 67 -7.67 -11.07 -8.11
CA GLY A 67 -8.59 -12.02 -7.47
C GLY A 67 -9.80 -12.39 -8.33
N GLU A 68 -10.24 -11.47 -9.17
CA GLU A 68 -11.32 -11.63 -10.16
C GLU A 68 -10.80 -12.21 -11.49
N HIS A 69 -9.53 -12.61 -11.57
CA HIS A 69 -8.88 -13.15 -12.77
C HIS A 69 -8.86 -12.20 -13.99
N ARG A 70 -9.08 -10.89 -13.80
CA ARG A 70 -8.98 -9.87 -14.86
C ARG A 70 -7.54 -9.48 -15.18
N ARG A 71 -6.60 -9.83 -14.30
CA ARG A 71 -5.16 -9.56 -14.41
C ARG A 71 -4.35 -10.74 -13.90
N ALA A 72 -3.14 -10.92 -14.45
CA ALA A 72 -2.21 -11.94 -14.02
C ALA A 72 -1.65 -11.65 -12.61
N THR A 73 -1.17 -12.67 -11.93
CA THR A 73 -0.61 -12.54 -10.57
C THR A 73 0.61 -11.62 -10.52
N THR A 74 1.45 -11.61 -11.58
CA THR A 74 2.66 -10.78 -11.67
C THR A 74 2.36 -9.30 -11.93
N TRP A 75 1.14 -8.97 -12.37
CA TRP A 75 0.80 -7.64 -12.82
C TRP A 75 0.95 -6.57 -11.73
N CYS A 76 0.66 -6.92 -10.46
CA CYS A 76 0.89 -5.99 -9.34
C CYS A 76 2.36 -5.62 -9.17
N ARG A 77 3.29 -6.54 -9.45
CA ARG A 77 4.74 -6.27 -9.46
C ARG A 77 5.12 -5.32 -10.58
N GLU A 78 4.58 -5.54 -11.77
CA GLU A 78 4.84 -4.71 -12.94
C GLU A 78 4.44 -3.25 -12.68
N LEU A 79 3.34 -3.01 -11.95
CA LEU A 79 2.92 -1.66 -11.55
C LEU A 79 3.95 -0.92 -10.68
N LEU A 80 4.84 -1.61 -9.95
CA LEU A 80 5.91 -0.97 -9.18
C LEU A 80 6.99 -0.33 -10.08
N THR A 81 7.04 -0.70 -11.36
CA THR A 81 7.96 -0.09 -12.34
C THR A 81 7.42 1.21 -12.93
N ALA A 82 6.15 1.55 -12.68
CA ALA A 82 5.55 2.75 -13.22
C ALA A 82 6.02 3.99 -12.45
N THR A 83 6.32 5.06 -13.18
CA THR A 83 6.79 6.34 -12.62
C THR A 83 5.65 7.29 -12.25
N GLY A 84 4.40 6.82 -12.36
CA GLY A 84 3.21 7.65 -12.12
C GLY A 84 1.97 6.81 -11.89
N ARG A 85 0.90 7.48 -11.47
CA ARG A 85 -0.37 6.84 -11.10
C ARG A 85 -0.96 6.04 -12.26
N SER A 86 -1.32 4.79 -12.00
CA SER A 86 -1.99 3.94 -12.99
C SER A 86 -3.50 4.22 -13.04
N SER A 87 -4.06 4.12 -14.25
CA SER A 87 -5.50 4.13 -14.53
C SER A 87 -6.10 2.74 -14.71
N ASP A 88 -5.30 1.67 -14.58
CA ASP A 88 -5.66 0.32 -15.01
C ASP A 88 -6.48 -0.46 -13.97
N PHE A 89 -6.71 0.13 -12.80
CA PHE A 89 -7.56 -0.41 -11.74
C PHE A 89 -8.44 0.67 -11.12
N ALA A 90 -9.62 0.27 -10.68
CA ALA A 90 -10.47 1.10 -9.86
C ALA A 90 -9.94 1.15 -8.43
N VAL A 91 -9.93 2.33 -7.82
CA VAL A 91 -9.62 2.49 -6.39
C VAL A 91 -10.77 1.89 -5.59
N ALA A 92 -10.47 1.03 -4.62
CA ALA A 92 -11.51 0.41 -3.78
C ALA A 92 -12.38 1.48 -3.07
N PRO A 93 -13.66 1.20 -2.78
CA PRO A 93 -14.51 2.11 -2.02
C PRO A 93 -13.93 2.46 -0.64
N ALA A 94 -14.25 3.66 -0.13
CA ALA A 94 -13.69 4.13 1.14
C ALA A 94 -14.31 3.45 2.37
N HIS A 95 -15.57 3.03 2.31
CA HIS A 95 -16.33 2.51 3.45
C HIS A 95 -15.81 1.16 3.99
N GLY A 96 -14.94 0.47 3.26
CA GLY A 96 -14.31 -0.77 3.71
C GLY A 96 -12.95 -0.57 4.41
N LEU A 97 -12.44 0.67 4.47
CA LEU A 97 -11.14 0.96 5.07
C LEU A 97 -11.32 1.46 6.51
N THR A 98 -10.63 0.81 7.45
CA THR A 98 -10.58 1.22 8.87
C THR A 98 -9.13 1.27 9.34
N LEU A 99 -8.75 2.31 10.08
CA LEU A 99 -7.48 2.38 10.79
C LEU A 99 -7.61 1.60 12.10
N ILE A 100 -6.74 0.61 12.31
CA ILE A 100 -6.85 -0.32 13.45
C ILE A 100 -5.80 -0.01 14.54
N GLN A 101 -4.58 0.35 14.16
CA GLN A 101 -3.47 0.54 15.10
C GLN A 101 -2.47 1.55 14.54
N VAL A 102 -1.79 2.26 15.44
CA VAL A 102 -0.61 3.08 15.16
C VAL A 102 0.45 2.75 16.21
N ASP A 103 1.63 2.36 15.75
CA ASP A 103 2.75 2.05 16.64
C ASP A 103 3.57 3.30 16.91
N TYR A 104 3.82 3.57 18.18
CA TYR A 104 4.68 4.66 18.64
C TYR A 104 5.93 4.08 19.31
N PRO A 105 7.12 4.63 19.01
CA PRO A 105 8.31 4.31 19.80
C PRO A 105 8.21 4.91 21.21
N PRO A 106 9.13 4.56 22.12
CA PRO A 106 9.27 5.25 23.41
C PRO A 106 9.39 6.78 23.26
N ASP A 107 8.99 7.51 24.30
CA ASP A 107 8.86 8.97 24.25
C ASP A 107 10.16 9.70 23.85
N ASP A 108 11.31 9.19 24.31
CA ASP A 108 12.64 9.72 24.00
C ASP A 108 13.05 9.52 22.53
N GLN A 109 12.34 8.66 21.80
CA GLN A 109 12.61 8.31 20.40
C GLN A 109 11.55 8.86 19.42
N LEU A 110 10.47 9.48 19.92
CA LEU A 110 9.41 10.07 19.10
C LEU A 110 9.95 11.10 18.09
N ALA A 111 10.84 11.99 18.55
CA ALA A 111 11.41 13.04 17.69
C ALA A 111 12.21 12.45 16.52
N SER A 112 13.06 11.46 16.80
CA SER A 112 13.86 10.76 15.80
C SER A 112 12.99 10.00 14.80
N ARG A 113 11.91 9.35 15.26
CA ARG A 113 10.98 8.64 14.38
C ARG A 113 10.24 9.58 13.44
N ASN A 114 9.83 10.76 13.92
CA ASN A 114 9.17 11.76 13.10
C ASN A 114 10.05 12.22 11.92
N LEU A 115 11.37 12.36 12.14
CA LEU A 115 12.30 12.71 11.07
C LEU A 115 12.35 11.62 10.00
N VAL A 116 12.50 10.36 10.40
CA VAL A 116 12.58 9.21 9.47
C VAL A 116 11.30 9.05 8.64
N THR A 117 10.12 9.22 9.25
CA THR A 117 8.83 9.08 8.56
C THR A 117 8.54 10.25 7.60
N ARG A 118 9.02 11.45 7.92
CA ARG A 118 8.84 12.65 7.09
C ARG A 118 9.92 12.80 6.03
N ASP A 119 11.00 12.03 6.13
CA ASP A 119 12.12 12.15 5.21
C ASP A 119 11.64 11.85 3.79
N VAL A 120 11.85 12.81 2.90
CA VAL A 120 11.48 12.68 1.50
C VAL A 120 12.56 11.79 0.88
N ARG A 121 12.28 10.50 0.81
CA ARG A 121 13.13 9.55 0.10
C ARG A 121 13.18 9.95 -1.37
N SER A 122 14.37 10.32 -1.82
CA SER A 122 14.72 10.48 -3.23
C SER A 122 15.11 9.10 -3.78
N GLY A 123 14.45 8.68 -4.85
CA GLY A 123 14.85 7.50 -5.63
C GLY A 123 15.99 7.81 -6.59
#